data_AF-A0A8D0AK18-F1
#
_entry.id   AF-A0A8D0AK18-F1
#
_cell.length_a   1.000
_cell.length_b   1.000
_cell.length_c   1.000
_cell.angle_alpha   90.00
_cell.angle_beta   90.00
_cell.angle_gamma   90.00
#
_symmetry.space_group_name_H-M   'P 1'
#
loop_
_entity.id
_entity.type
_entity.pdbx_description
1 polymer ?
#
loop_
_entity_poly.entity_id
_entity_poly.type
_entity_poly.pdbx_seq_one_letter_code
_entity_poly.pdbx_strand_id
1 'polypeptide(L)'
;MCLPSLALLFFLLAFYTPLWLFPSVACSRLCPHQCICYEHADLVDCRKRGFQHVPRGLPHATWLLELGGNNLSQIGTGAFAGLWSLRVLVLTNSQIQELQPQVGTQGRGEL
;
A
#
# COMPACT_ATOMS: atom_id res chain seq x y z
N MET A 1 9.70 3.31 -7.47
CA MET A 1 10.79 4.15 -8.01
C MET A 1 10.22 5.02 -9.12
N CYS A 2 9.73 6.22 -8.80
CA CYS A 2 9.40 7.21 -9.82
C CYS A 2 10.65 8.07 -10.01
N LEU A 3 11.34 7.91 -11.14
CA LEU A 3 12.50 8.74 -11.48
C LEU A 3 12.00 10.12 -11.93
N PRO A 4 12.36 11.23 -11.26
CA PRO A 4 11.96 12.58 -11.68
C PRO A 4 12.78 13.12 -12.88
N SER A 5 13.62 12.30 -13.52
CA SER A 5 14.59 12.74 -14.52
C SER A 5 14.05 12.89 -15.95
N LEU A 6 12.83 12.43 -16.24
CA LEU A 6 12.23 12.50 -17.60
C LEU A 6 11.29 13.70 -17.79
N ALA A 7 11.01 14.48 -16.74
CA ALA A 7 10.12 15.64 -16.82
C ALA A 7 10.65 16.74 -17.76
N LEU A 8 11.97 16.95 -17.79
CA LEU A 8 12.61 17.96 -18.65
C LEU A 8 12.58 17.60 -20.14
N LEU A 9 12.65 16.31 -20.48
CA LEU A 9 12.51 15.82 -21.86
C LEU A 9 11.05 15.91 -22.35
N PHE A 10 10.09 15.80 -21.43
CA PHE A 10 8.67 15.96 -21.73
C PHE A 10 8.29 17.42 -22.09
N PHE A 11 8.91 18.42 -21.47
CA PHE A 11 8.62 19.84 -21.77
C PHE A 11 9.02 20.27 -23.18
N LEU A 12 10.05 19.66 -23.78
CA LEU A 12 10.50 20.00 -25.13
C LEU A 12 9.65 19.33 -26.23
N LEU A 13 9.03 18.18 -25.93
CA LEU A 13 8.15 17.46 -26.86
C LEU A 13 6.68 17.92 -26.78
N ALA A 14 6.30 18.60 -25.69
CA ALA A 14 4.98 19.20 -25.50
C ALA A 14 4.72 20.44 -26.38
N PHE A 15 5.75 21.02 -27.02
CA PHE A 15 5.59 22.13 -27.96
C PHE A 15 5.26 21.70 -29.40
N TYR A 16 5.54 20.45 -29.77
CA TYR A 16 5.34 19.94 -31.15
C TYR A 16 4.27 18.87 -31.26
N THR A 17 3.71 18.39 -30.15
CA THR A 17 2.63 17.41 -30.17
C THR A 17 1.35 18.10 -29.73
N PRO A 18 0.26 18.05 -30.53
CA PRO A 18 -1.02 18.59 -30.08
C PRO A 18 -1.40 17.89 -28.78
N LEU A 19 -1.75 18.68 -27.76
CA LEU A 19 -1.98 18.33 -26.36
C LEU A 19 -3.20 17.41 -26.13
N TRP A 20 -3.51 16.52 -27.06
CA TRP A 20 -4.69 15.65 -27.08
C TRP A 20 -4.35 14.15 -26.97
N LEU A 21 -3.08 13.79 -26.76
CA LEU A 21 -2.65 12.38 -26.65
C LEU A 21 -1.54 12.14 -25.61
N PHE A 22 -1.46 12.94 -24.56
CA PHE A 22 -0.78 12.47 -23.35
C PHE A 22 -1.82 11.82 -22.45
N PRO A 23 -2.00 10.48 -22.48
CA PRO A 23 -2.66 9.83 -21.38
C PRO A 23 -1.83 10.20 -20.17
N SER A 24 -2.44 10.95 -19.25
CA SER A 24 -1.89 11.16 -17.93
C SER A 24 -1.53 9.79 -17.41
N VAL A 25 -0.23 9.45 -17.39
CA VAL A 25 0.29 8.29 -16.69
C VAL A 25 0.15 8.63 -15.22
N ALA A 26 -1.10 8.61 -14.76
CA ALA A 26 -1.43 8.56 -13.36
C ALA A 26 -1.01 7.16 -12.94
N CYS A 27 0.20 7.05 -12.41
CA CYS A 27 0.52 5.97 -11.51
C CYS A 27 -0.34 6.22 -10.28
N SER A 28 -1.61 5.79 -10.34
CA SER A 28 -2.45 5.73 -9.17
C SER A 28 -1.84 4.65 -8.28
N ARG A 29 -0.91 5.05 -7.42
CA ARG A 29 -0.56 4.27 -6.24
C ARG A 29 -1.90 4.01 -5.55
N LEU A 30 -2.32 2.75 -5.51
CA LEU A 30 -3.57 2.37 -4.90
C LEU A 30 -3.46 2.71 -3.42
N CYS A 31 -3.98 3.87 -3.04
CA CYS A 31 -4.27 4.21 -1.67
C CYS A 31 -5.78 4.07 -1.51
N PRO A 32 -6.27 3.25 -0.56
CA PRO A 32 -7.70 3.15 -0.31
C PRO A 32 -8.26 4.55 0.02
N HIS A 33 -9.44 4.91 -0.51
CA HIS A 33 -10.09 6.20 -0.23
C HIS A 33 -10.33 6.48 1.27
N GLN A 34 -10.35 5.42 2.07
CA GLN A 34 -10.56 5.49 3.52
C GLN A 34 -9.25 5.59 4.31
N CYS A 35 -8.08 5.48 3.67
CA CYS A 35 -6.78 5.56 4.33
C CYS A 35 -5.98 6.75 3.81
N ILE A 36 -4.97 7.15 4.60
CA ILE A 36 -4.03 8.22 4.24
C ILE A 36 -2.67 7.56 4.00
N CYS A 37 -2.12 7.73 2.79
CA CYS A 37 -0.82 7.18 2.43
C CYS A 37 0.22 8.30 2.37
N TYR A 38 1.31 8.13 3.12
CA TYR A 38 2.46 9.04 3.10
C TYR A 38 3.53 8.49 2.16
N GLU A 39 3.52 8.97 0.92
CA GLU A 39 4.34 8.42 -0.17
C GLU A 39 5.86 8.43 0.04
N HIS A 40 6.36 9.34 0.89
CA HIS A 40 7.80 9.48 1.17
C HIS A 40 8.25 8.63 2.36
N ALA A 41 7.31 8.16 3.17
CA ALA A 41 7.57 7.41 4.40
C ALA A 41 7.08 5.96 4.32
N ASP A 42 6.47 5.57 3.18
CA ASP A 42 5.84 4.28 2.97
C ASP A 42 4.90 3.88 4.13
N LEU A 43 4.19 4.88 4.67
CA LEU A 43 3.30 4.74 5.81
C LEU A 43 1.85 4.82 5.35
N VAL A 44 1.01 3.91 5.83
CA VAL A 44 -0.43 3.93 5.57
C VAL A 44 -1.19 4.04 6.89
N ASP A 45 -1.94 5.12 7.05
CA ASP A 45 -2.79 5.41 8.20
C ASP A 45 -4.27 5.12 7.87
N CYS A 46 -4.79 4.07 8.49
CA CYS A 46 -6.17 3.61 8.36
C CYS A 46 -6.92 3.66 9.71
N ARG A 47 -6.54 4.55 10.65
CA ARG A 47 -7.14 4.59 12.00
C ARG A 47 -8.62 4.99 12.01
N LYS A 48 -9.38 4.40 12.94
CA LYS A 48 -10.78 4.73 13.24
C LYS A 48 -11.69 4.76 12.00
N ARG A 49 -11.47 3.84 11.06
CA ARG A 49 -12.25 3.71 9.82
C ARG A 49 -13.33 2.64 9.89
N GLY A 50 -13.40 1.88 10.99
CA GLY A 50 -14.38 0.82 11.19
C GLY A 50 -14.06 -0.45 10.41
N PHE A 51 -12.78 -0.65 10.03
CA PHE A 51 -12.37 -1.87 9.32
C PHE A 51 -12.61 -3.11 10.19
N GLN A 52 -13.32 -4.09 9.63
CA GLN A 52 -13.48 -5.43 10.22
C GLN A 52 -12.41 -6.41 9.73
N HIS A 53 -11.82 -6.11 8.57
CA HIS A 53 -10.75 -6.88 7.95
C HIS A 53 -9.69 -5.92 7.40
N VAL A 54 -8.48 -6.43 7.17
CA VAL A 54 -7.39 -5.66 6.55
C VAL A 54 -7.82 -5.22 5.13
N PRO A 55 -7.76 -3.91 4.79
CA PRO A 55 -8.16 -3.43 3.48
C PRO A 55 -7.23 -3.94 2.36
N ARG A 56 -7.80 -4.24 1.20
CA ARG A 56 -7.06 -4.62 0.00
C ARG A 56 -6.65 -3.38 -0.80
N GLY A 57 -5.65 -3.55 -1.67
CA GLY A 57 -5.17 -2.45 -2.51
C GLY A 57 -4.31 -1.46 -1.75
N LEU A 58 -3.58 -1.94 -0.74
CA LEU A 58 -2.53 -1.19 -0.07
C LEU A 58 -1.25 -1.22 -0.92
N PRO A 59 -0.41 -0.17 -0.89
CA PRO A 59 0.86 -0.16 -1.61
C PRO A 59 1.79 -1.31 -1.17
N HIS A 60 2.37 -2.04 -2.13
CA HIS A 60 3.29 -3.15 -1.82
C HIS A 60 4.53 -2.73 -1.00
N ALA A 61 4.95 -1.47 -1.14
CA ALA A 61 6.09 -0.88 -0.46
C ALA A 61 5.78 -0.42 0.98
N THR A 62 4.53 -0.53 1.46
CA THR A 62 4.17 -0.08 2.80
C THR A 62 5.04 -0.73 3.87
N TRP A 63 5.81 0.10 4.60
CA TRP A 63 6.66 -0.30 5.72
C TRP A 63 5.89 -0.32 7.03
N LEU A 64 5.00 0.67 7.22
CA LEU A 64 4.17 0.82 8.42
C LEU A 64 2.70 0.88 8.03
N LEU A 65 1.91 -0.03 8.61
CA LEU A 65 0.46 -0.03 8.49
C LEU A 65 -0.17 0.23 9.85
N GLU A 66 -0.92 1.32 9.96
CA GLU A 66 -1.62 1.70 11.17
C GLU A 66 -3.12 1.43 11.00
N LEU A 67 -3.64 0.51 11.81
CA LEU A 67 -5.04 0.07 11.81
C LEU A 67 -5.70 0.29 13.18
N GLY A 68 -5.16 1.14 14.04
CA GLY A 68 -5.68 1.38 15.38
C GLY A 68 -7.12 1.93 15.41
N GLY A 69 -7.89 1.51 16.43
CA GLY A 69 -9.28 1.94 16.66
C GLY A 69 -10.27 1.39 15.63
N ASN A 70 -9.93 0.30 14.95
CA ASN A 70 -10.82 -0.43 14.06
C ASN A 70 -11.43 -1.66 14.75
N ASN A 71 -12.49 -2.21 14.16
CA ASN A 71 -13.20 -3.36 14.71
C ASN A 71 -12.69 -4.69 14.11
N LEU A 72 -11.35 -4.83 14.06
CA LEU A 72 -10.71 -6.02 13.53
C LEU A 72 -10.92 -7.19 14.49
N SER A 73 -11.74 -8.17 14.11
CA SER A 73 -12.02 -9.35 14.92
C SER A 73 -11.07 -10.51 14.59
N GLN A 74 -10.72 -10.67 13.32
CA GLN A 74 -9.87 -11.75 12.81
C GLN A 74 -8.90 -11.22 11.75
N ILE A 75 -7.65 -11.69 11.83
CA ILE A 75 -6.63 -11.49 10.80
C ILE A 75 -6.40 -12.85 10.11
N GLY A 76 -6.97 -13.00 8.91
CA GLY A 76 -6.85 -14.22 8.13
C GLY A 76 -5.47 -14.46 7.55
N THR A 77 -5.20 -15.70 7.16
CA THR A 77 -4.00 -16.06 6.40
C THR A 77 -3.91 -15.24 5.11
N GLY A 78 -2.75 -14.62 4.86
CA GLY A 78 -2.57 -13.77 3.69
C GLY A 78 -3.25 -12.39 3.75
N ALA A 79 -3.74 -11.94 4.91
CA ALA A 79 -4.28 -10.57 5.06
C ALA A 79 -3.27 -9.47 4.68
N PHE A 80 -1.98 -9.77 4.80
CA PHE A 80 -0.88 -8.89 4.40
C PHE A 80 -0.15 -9.38 3.13
N ALA A 81 -0.76 -10.29 2.37
CA ALA A 81 -0.17 -10.81 1.13
C ALA A 81 0.09 -9.65 0.15
N GLY A 82 1.29 -9.62 -0.42
CA GLY A 82 1.72 -8.55 -1.31
C GLY A 82 2.36 -7.34 -0.60
N LEU A 83 2.26 -7.21 0.72
CA LEU A 83 2.96 -6.16 1.47
C LEU A 83 4.39 -6.58 1.81
N TRP A 84 5.24 -6.70 0.79
CA TRP A 84 6.59 -7.28 0.93
C TRP A 84 7.54 -6.46 1.80
N SER A 85 7.25 -5.17 2.00
CA SER A 85 8.05 -4.27 2.83
C SER A 85 7.47 -4.03 4.22
N LEU A 86 6.35 -4.66 4.59
CA LEU A 86 5.70 -4.44 5.88
C LEU A 86 6.59 -4.93 7.02
N ARG A 87 6.88 -4.03 7.96
CA ARG A 87 7.68 -4.34 9.15
C ARG A 87 6.99 -3.94 10.45
N VAL A 88 6.18 -2.88 10.40
CA VAL A 88 5.46 -2.36 11.55
C VAL A 88 3.97 -2.41 11.28
N LEU A 89 3.25 -3.12 12.14
CA LEU A 89 1.80 -3.18 12.13
C LEU A 89 1.29 -2.68 13.49
N VAL A 90 0.47 -1.63 13.48
CA VAL A 90 -0.07 -1.04 14.70
C VAL A 90 -1.57 -1.27 14.77
N LEU A 91 -2.01 -1.86 15.87
CA LEU A 91 -3.39 -2.34 16.09
C LEU A 91 -3.98 -1.80 17.40
N THR A 92 -3.52 -0.64 17.86
CA THR A 92 -3.93 -0.03 19.13
C THR A 92 -5.45 0.09 19.24
N ASN A 93 -6.05 -0.29 20.37
CA ASN A 93 -7.50 -0.27 20.58
C ASN A 93 -8.30 -1.08 19.52
N SER A 94 -7.77 -2.21 19.05
CA SER A 94 -8.51 -3.16 18.20
C SER A 94 -9.02 -4.33 19.04
N GLN A 95 -10.18 -4.90 18.68
CA GLN A 95 -10.82 -6.01 19.40
C GLN A 95 -10.37 -7.40 18.90
N ILE A 96 -9.08 -7.55 18.62
CA ILE A 96 -8.56 -8.76 17.97
C ILE A 96 -8.67 -9.95 18.93
N GLN A 97 -9.46 -10.94 18.55
CA GLN A 97 -9.63 -12.17 19.33
C GLN A 97 -8.73 -13.30 18.81
N GLU A 98 -8.39 -13.28 17.53
CA GLU A 98 -7.66 -14.38 16.89
C GLU A 98 -6.67 -13.86 15.83
N LEU A 99 -5.42 -14.32 15.94
CA LEU A 99 -4.36 -14.11 14.95
C LEU A 99 -4.01 -15.46 14.33
N GLN A 100 -4.27 -15.63 13.04
CA GLN A 100 -3.82 -16.83 12.35
C GLN A 100 -2.34 -16.72 12.02
N PRO A 101 -1.51 -17.69 12.44
CA PRO A 101 -0.09 -17.70 12.08
C PRO A 101 0.05 -17.80 10.57
N GLN A 102 0.89 -16.94 10.00
CA GLN A 102 1.25 -17.02 8.60
C GLN A 102 2.24 -18.17 8.43
N VAL A 103 1.83 -19.24 7.76
CA VAL A 103 2.77 -20.25 7.28
C VAL A 103 3.55 -19.60 6.13
N GLY A 104 4.69 -19.00 6.48
CA GLY A 104 5.64 -18.50 5.49
C GLY A 104 6.22 -19.68 4.74
N THR A 105 5.73 -19.94 3.53
CA THR A 105 6.45 -20.81 2.59
C THR A 105 7.68 -20.02 2.14
N GLN A 106 8.73 -20.04 2.97
CA GLN A 106 10.08 -19.71 2.54
C GLN A 106 10.38 -20.70 1.42
N GLY A 107 10.41 -20.21 0.17
CA GLY A 107 10.88 -20.99 -0.96
C GLY A 107 12.28 -21.50 -0.65
N ARG A 108 12.37 -22.74 -0.19
CA ARG A 108 13.60 -23.51 -0.10
C ARG A 108 13.97 -23.80 -1.55
N GLY A 109 14.84 -22.97 -2.12
CA GLY A 109 15.59 -23.34 -3.31
C GLY A 109 16.42 -24.57 -2.95
N GLU A 110 15.91 -25.75 -3.29
CA GLU A 110 16.72 -26.93 -3.47
C GLU A 110 16.94 -27.11 -4.97
N LEU A 111 18.19 -27.47 -5.32
CA LEU A 111 18.80 -27.69 -6.64
C LEU A 111 19.58 -26.50 -7.22
#